data_AF-A0A7C1P0X9-F1
#
_entry.id   AF-A0A7C1P0X9-F1
#
_cell.length_a   1.000
_cell.length_b   1.000
_cell.length_c   1.000
_cell.angle_alpha   90.00
_cell.angle_beta   90.00
_cell.angle_gamma   90.00
#
_symmetry.space_group_name_H-M   'P 1'
#
loop_
_entity.id
_entity.type
_entity.pdbx_description
1 polymer ?
#
loop_
_entity_poly.entity_id
_entity_poly.type
_entity_poly.pdbx_seq_one_letter_code
_entity_poly.pdbx_strand_id
1 'polypeptide(L)' 'MLAFWALIIAGGVLLVVWLVRSLAGAPPTSSATTGPSPLDVLKMRYARGEITKEQFEQMKRDLEG' A
#
# COMPACT_ATOMS: atom_id res chain seq x y z
N MET A 1 15.65 24.98 -17.50
CA MET A 1 15.27 23.68 -18.08
C MET A 1 15.32 22.56 -17.04
N LEU A 2 16.49 22.22 -16.46
CA LEU A 2 16.60 21.16 -15.44
C LEU A 2 15.89 21.46 -14.10
N ALA A 3 15.92 22.71 -13.65
CA ALA A 3 15.24 23.12 -12.40
C ALA A 3 13.71 22.94 -12.46
N PHE A 4 13.11 23.09 -13.65
CA PHE A 4 11.67 22.88 -13.86
C PHE A 4 11.29 21.41 -13.72
N TRP A 5 12.10 20.51 -14.28
CA TRP A 5 11.94 19.06 -14.10
C TRP A 5 12.14 18.62 -12.66
N ALA A 6 13.11 19.19 -11.94
CA ALA A 6 13.32 18.90 -10.52
C ALA A 6 12.09 19.27 -9.66
N LEU A 7 11.42 20.38 -9.97
CA LEU A 7 10.21 20.82 -9.28
C LEU A 7 9.02 19.87 -9.52
N ILE A 8 8.84 19.43 -10.77
CA ILE A 8 7.79 18.46 -11.13
C ILE A 8 8.02 17.12 -10.43
N ILE A 9 9.26 16.63 -10.45
CA ILE A 9 9.61 15.36 -9.81
C ILE A 9 9.43 15.47 -8.29
N ALA A 10 9.90 16.56 -7.67
CA ALA A 10 9.73 16.78 -6.24
C ALA A 10 8.25 16.84 -5.83
N GLY A 11 7.41 17.53 -6.61
CA GLY A 11 5.96 17.59 -6.38
C GLY A 11 5.29 16.23 -6.53
N GLY A 12 5.64 15.46 -7.56
CA GLY A 12 5.14 14.11 -7.78
C GLY A 12 5.54 13.14 -6.66
N VAL A 13 6.81 13.18 -6.23
CA VAL A 13 7.30 12.36 -5.11
C VAL A 13 6.58 12.71 -3.81
N LEU A 14 6.40 14.00 -3.51
CA LEU A 14 5.63 14.44 -2.35
C LEU A 14 4.18 13.94 -2.38
N LEU A 15 3.53 14.00 -3.54
CA LEU A 15 2.17 13.50 -3.73
C LEU A 15 2.07 11.99 -3.51
N VAL A 16 2.99 11.22 -4.08
CA VAL A 16 3.03 9.76 -3.90
C VAL A 16 3.33 9.39 -2.45
N VAL A 17 4.29 10.05 -1.79
CA VAL A 17 4.61 9.82 -0.38
C VAL A 17 3.41 10.18 0.51
N TRP A 18 2.72 11.28 0.22
CA TRP A 18 1.52 11.68 0.95
C TRP A 18 0.37 10.70 0.76
N LEU A 19 0.15 10.22 -0.47
CA LEU A 19 -0.88 9.22 -0.79
C LEU A 19 -0.58 7.88 -0.13
N VAL A 20 0.67 7.40 -0.18
CA VAL A 20 1.08 6.17 0.52
C VAL A 20 0.94 6.33 2.02
N ARG A 21 1.29 7.50 2.61
CA ARG A 21 1.09 7.77 4.04
C ARG A 21 -0.38 7.94 4.43
N SER A 22 -1.26 8.36 3.54
CA SER A 22 -2.70 8.44 3.83
C SER A 22 -3.34 7.06 3.75
N LEU A 23 -2.94 6.22 2.78
CA LEU A 23 -3.38 4.82 2.69
C LEU A 23 -2.75 3.93 3.78
N ALA A 24 -1.52 4.23 4.20
CA ALA A 24 -0.84 3.56 5.32
C ALA A 24 -1.12 4.24 6.67
N GLY A 25 -1.93 5.30 6.67
CA GLY A 25 -2.16 6.21 7.80
C GLY A 25 -3.35 5.81 8.68
N ALA A 26 -3.57 4.52 8.90
CA ALA A 26 -4.33 4.09 10.07
C ALA A 26 -3.36 4.00 11.26
N PRO A 27 -3.28 5.01 12.14
CA PRO A 27 -2.56 4.85 13.40
C PRO A 27 -3.25 3.75 14.23
N PRO A 28 -2.47 2.94 14.99
CA PRO A 28 -3.00 1.89 15.82
C PRO A 28 -3.71 2.49 17.05
N THR A 29 -4.97 2.88 16.90
CA THR A 29 -5.85 3.07 18.05
C THR A 29 -6.37 1.70 18.47
N SER A 30 -5.59 1.07 19.34
CA SER A 30 -5.98 0.16 20.41
C SER A 30 -7.37 -0.49 20.33
N SER A 31 -7.33 -1.83 20.30
CA SER A 31 -8.28 -2.72 20.98
C SER A 31 -9.60 -3.06 20.27
N ALA A 32 -9.51 -3.99 19.31
CA ALA A 32 -10.45 -5.12 19.23
C ALA A 32 -9.86 -6.25 18.35
N THR A 33 -9.26 -7.26 19.00
CA THR A 33 -9.33 -8.67 18.56
C THR A 33 -8.64 -9.07 17.23
N THR A 34 -7.46 -9.69 17.38
CA THR A 34 -7.00 -10.88 16.63
C THR A 34 -6.48 -10.70 15.20
N GLY A 35 -5.15 -10.52 15.09
CA GLY A 35 -4.36 -10.95 13.92
C GLY A 35 -4.21 -9.94 12.77
N PRO A 36 -3.19 -10.11 11.91
CA PRO A 36 -3.06 -9.33 10.68
C PRO A 36 -4.33 -9.51 9.85
N SER A 37 -4.85 -8.41 9.27
CA SER A 37 -6.01 -8.52 8.40
C SER A 37 -5.70 -9.49 7.25
N PRO A 38 -6.70 -10.19 6.70
CA PRO A 38 -6.49 -11.08 5.55
C PRO A 38 -5.74 -10.38 4.39
N LEU A 39 -5.99 -9.07 4.21
CA LEU A 39 -5.29 -8.23 3.25
C LEU A 39 -3.81 -8.01 3.61
N ASP A 40 -3.48 -7.87 4.89
CA ASP A 40 -2.09 -7.69 5.33
C ASP A 40 -1.27 -8.98 5.19
N VAL A 41 -1.89 -10.14 5.45
CA VAL A 41 -1.27 -11.46 5.16
C VAL A 41 -1.00 -11.59 3.66
N LEU A 42 -1.94 -11.16 2.82
CA LEU A 42 -1.82 -11.23 1.37
C LEU A 42 -0.68 -10.32 0.86
N LYS A 43 -0.58 -9.09 1.38
CA LYS A 43 0.53 -8.17 1.07
C LYS A 43 1.87 -8.75 1.49
N MET A 44 1.95 -9.39 2.66
CA MET A 44 3.19 -9.98 3.16
C MET A 44 3.69 -11.13 2.27
N ARG A 45 2.78 -11.99 1.78
CA ARG A 45 3.14 -13.07 0.83
C ARG A 45 3.56 -12.55 -0.54
N TYR A 46 2.91 -11.50 -1.03
CA TYR A 46 3.30 -10.83 -2.27
C TYR A 46 4.70 -10.21 -2.15
N ALA A 47 4.97 -9.51 -1.05
CA ALA A 47 6.29 -8.94 -0.76
C ALA A 47 7.38 -10.03 -0.62
N ARG A 48 6.99 -11.21 -0.13
CA ARG A 48 7.87 -12.39 -0.04
C ARG A 48 8.04 -13.13 -1.37
N GLY A 49 7.28 -12.75 -2.40
CA GLY A 49 7.30 -13.41 -3.71
C GLY A 49 6.61 -14.78 -3.73
N GLU A 50 5.85 -15.13 -2.70
CA GLU A 50 5.15 -16.42 -2.60
C GLU A 50 3.90 -16.47 -3.50
N ILE A 51 3.39 -15.30 -3.91
CA ILE A 51 2.23 -15.17 -4.81
C ILE A 51 2.54 -14.13 -5.89
N THR A 52 2.02 -14.38 -7.10
CA THR A 52 2.13 -13.42 -8.20
C THR A 52 1.10 -12.30 -8.08
N LYS A 53 1.29 -11.25 -8.87
CA LYS A 53 0.39 -10.08 -8.88
C LYS A 53 -1.05 -10.46 -9.25
N GLU A 54 -1.22 -11.41 -10.16
CA GLU A 54 -2.56 -11.90 -10.56
C GLU A 54 -3.28 -12.56 -9.38
N GLN A 55 -2.57 -13.42 -8.64
CA GLN A 55 -3.09 -14.10 -7.45
C GLN A 55 -3.44 -13.12 -6.33
N PHE A 56 -2.61 -12.09 -6.13
CA PHE A 56 -2.87 -11.02 -5.17
C PHE A 56 -4.14 -10.24 -5.53
N GLU A 57 -4.32 -9.85 -6.79
CA GLU A 57 -5.51 -9.10 -7.20
C GLU A 57 -6.80 -9.93 -7.16
N GLN A 58 -6.72 -11.23 -7.46
CA GLN A 58 -7.86 -12.14 -7.33
C GLN A 58 -8.33 -12.22 -5.87
N MET A 59 -7.43 -12.57 -4.96
CA MET A 59 -7.75 -12.74 -3.54
C MET A 59 -8.11 -11.42 -2.86
N LYS A 60 -7.55 -10.30 -3.31
CA LYS A 60 -7.94 -8.97 -2.84
C LYS A 60 -9.41 -8.67 -3.20
N ARG A 61 -9.82 -8.96 -4.45
CA ARG A 61 -11.21 -8.76 -4.89
C ARG A 61 -12.18 -9.66 -4.12
N ASP A 62 -11.79 -10.91 -3.85
CA ASP A 62 -12.60 -11.85 -3.09
C ASP A 62 -12.75 -11.45 -1.60
N LEU A 63 -11.80 -10.69 -1.06
CA LEU A 63 -11.83 -10.17 0.32
C LEU A 63 -12.55 -8.82 0.45
N GLU A 64 -12.70 -8.09 -0.65
CA GLU A 64 -13.40 -6.79 -0.71
C GLU A 64 -14.87 -6.92 -1.16
N GLY A 65 -15.30 -8.11 -1.61
CA GLY A 65 -16.68 -8.43 -2.03
C GLY A 65 -17.51 -9.13 -0.96
#